data_AF-A0A3M1ZXH9-F1
#
_entry.id   AF-A0A3M1ZXH9-F1
#
_cell.length_a   1.000
_cell.length_b   1.000
_cell.length_c   1.000
_cell.angle_alpha   90.00
_cell.angle_beta   90.00
_cell.angle_gamma   90.00
#
_symmetry.space_group_name_H-M   'P 1'
#
loop_
_entity.id
_entity.type
_entity.pdbx_description
1 polymer ?
#
loop_
_entity_poly.entity_id
_entity_poly.type
_entity_poly.pdbx_seq_one_letter_code
_entity_poly.pdbx_strand_id
1 'polypeptide(L)'
;MKTLRIITAVILVCLFGLYIAPNANAQTIIIGPDQYAFQYSVNTNFGLYFNATNSRYEFKNGSGQRVWSTHATTGDTWIRGNIEPQGALQVGANKYAFQYSVNTNYGLFFNATDTRYEFRTSSGAPVWYVHANTGDVVASGDIQALGSLTGNGDCSSGSAGVTGLNCLDASGYLGVQGANDFAGEDSLDIFGDEIGVLGISTGTTTFDNYGVLGFSNGVGVGAWHETSGNRVDLATSTNAIDATGNSSLDGDVYISGNLGVGVSSPTEKVHVTGGNIQLDGWNYFDGNITSSVQNTGFRVYNQGTFKGGLFYSGTDDAFFLARNFSVPALAIDQN
;
A
#
# COMPACT_ATOMS: atom_id res chain seq x y z
N MET A 1 -71.33 -62.64 81.58
CA MET A 1 -71.93 -63.19 80.35
C MET A 1 -72.35 -62.04 79.46
N LYS A 2 -72.01 -62.12 78.16
CA LYS A 2 -72.34 -61.17 77.07
C LYS A 2 -71.51 -59.88 77.15
N THR A 3 -70.34 -59.75 76.48
CA THR A 3 -70.06 -59.88 75.02
C THR A 3 -71.08 -59.05 74.21
N LEU A 4 -70.77 -58.22 73.21
CA LEU A 4 -69.64 -58.11 72.29
C LEU A 4 -69.99 -56.98 71.30
N ARG A 5 -69.00 -56.14 70.92
CA ARG A 5 -68.75 -55.46 69.62
C ARG A 5 -69.86 -54.67 68.91
N ILE A 6 -69.42 -53.59 68.24
CA ILE A 6 -69.40 -53.34 66.76
C ILE A 6 -69.16 -51.82 66.58
N ILE A 7 -67.98 -51.38 66.11
CA ILE A 7 -67.63 -51.05 64.69
C ILE A 7 -68.32 -49.73 64.26
N THR A 8 -67.78 -48.73 63.57
CA THR A 8 -66.51 -48.45 62.86
C THR A 8 -66.62 -47.02 62.32
N ALA A 9 -65.47 -46.36 62.08
CA ALA A 9 -65.29 -45.10 61.33
C ALA A 9 -65.89 -43.85 62.01
N VAL A 10 -65.09 -42.89 62.44
CA VAL A 10 -64.69 -41.68 61.68
C VAL A 10 -64.12 -40.83 62.83
N ILE A 11 -62.82 -40.66 63.08
CA ILE A 11 -61.85 -39.92 62.28
C ILE A 11 -60.48 -40.18 62.91
N LEU A 12 -59.65 -40.90 62.17
CA LEU A 12 -58.20 -40.94 62.33
C LEU A 12 -57.65 -39.61 61.81
N VAL A 13 -57.80 -38.51 62.56
CA VAL A 13 -57.10 -37.24 62.32
C VAL A 13 -56.33 -36.88 63.59
N CYS A 14 -55.52 -37.83 64.08
CA CYS A 14 -54.60 -37.59 65.18
C CYS A 14 -53.13 -37.80 64.83
N LEU A 15 -52.72 -38.12 63.60
CA LEU A 15 -51.29 -38.45 63.39
C LEU A 15 -50.60 -37.98 62.10
N PHE A 16 -51.19 -37.12 61.27
CA PHE A 16 -50.51 -36.65 60.05
C PHE A 16 -50.74 -35.19 59.63
N GLY A 17 -51.20 -34.32 60.53
CA GLY A 17 -51.58 -32.97 60.13
C GLY A 17 -51.29 -31.91 61.17
N LEU A 18 -50.04 -31.79 61.64
CA LEU A 18 -49.49 -30.51 62.11
C LEU A 18 -47.97 -30.61 62.35
N TYR A 19 -47.22 -31.08 61.35
CA TYR A 19 -45.81 -30.68 61.25
C TYR A 19 -45.80 -29.28 60.68
N ILE A 20 -46.10 -28.28 61.52
CA ILE A 20 -45.77 -26.89 61.22
C ILE A 20 -44.25 -26.89 61.22
N ALA A 21 -43.65 -27.07 60.05
CA ALA A 21 -42.24 -26.78 59.86
C ALA A 21 -42.05 -25.38 60.44
N PRO A 22 -41.17 -25.19 61.45
CA PRO A 22 -40.89 -23.86 61.94
C PRO A 22 -40.51 -23.06 60.70
N ASN A 23 -41.29 -22.02 60.40
CA ASN A 23 -40.92 -21.01 59.43
C ASN A 23 -39.44 -20.76 59.66
N ALA A 24 -38.64 -20.95 58.61
CA ALA A 24 -37.23 -20.63 58.62
C ALA A 24 -37.14 -19.12 58.87
N ASN A 25 -37.23 -18.73 60.15
CA ASN A 25 -37.09 -17.36 60.59
C ASN A 25 -35.70 -16.98 60.16
N ALA A 26 -35.61 -16.04 59.23
CA ALA A 26 -34.34 -15.50 58.80
C ALA A 26 -33.58 -15.07 60.06
N GLN A 27 -32.53 -15.81 60.42
CA GLN A 27 -31.72 -15.49 61.57
C GLN A 27 -30.82 -14.32 61.16
N THR A 28 -31.19 -13.10 61.57
CA THR A 28 -30.31 -11.95 61.40
C THR A 28 -29.21 -12.02 62.45
N ILE A 29 -27.96 -12.14 62.00
CA ILE A 29 -26.79 -12.01 62.86
C ILE A 29 -26.33 -10.56 62.79
N ILE A 30 -26.38 -9.86 63.93
CA ILE A 30 -25.88 -8.49 64.05
C ILE A 30 -24.40 -8.57 64.42
N ILE A 31 -23.53 -8.06 63.54
CA ILE A 31 -22.09 -7.95 63.76
C ILE A 31 -21.76 -6.48 64.07
N GLY A 32 -21.00 -6.26 65.14
CA GLY A 32 -20.55 -4.92 65.51
C GLY A 32 -19.52 -4.34 64.53
N PRO A 33 -19.22 -3.04 64.63
CA PRO A 33 -18.17 -2.43 63.82
C PRO A 33 -16.83 -3.09 64.08
N ASP A 34 -16.03 -3.29 63.03
CA ASP A 34 -14.65 -3.78 63.11
C ASP A 34 -14.53 -5.19 63.72
N GLN A 35 -15.53 -6.05 63.44
CA GLN A 35 -15.60 -7.44 63.91
C GLN A 35 -15.62 -8.44 62.76
N TYR A 36 -15.28 -9.70 63.06
CA TYR A 36 -15.42 -10.80 62.12
C TYR A 36 -16.80 -11.45 62.26
N ALA A 37 -17.44 -11.79 61.14
CA ALA A 37 -18.61 -12.68 61.17
C ALA A 37 -18.21 -14.13 61.40
N PHE A 38 -17.08 -14.55 60.83
CA PHE A 38 -16.47 -15.85 61.08
C PHE A 38 -14.95 -15.74 60.95
N GLN A 39 -14.24 -16.49 61.79
CA GLN A 39 -12.79 -16.58 61.82
C GLN A 39 -12.34 -18.03 61.72
N TYR A 40 -11.18 -18.25 61.11
CA TYR A 40 -10.54 -19.56 61.15
C TYR A 40 -9.94 -19.81 62.54
N SER A 41 -10.24 -20.94 63.15
CA SER A 41 -9.87 -21.24 64.54
C SER A 41 -8.35 -21.29 64.77
N VAL A 42 -7.57 -21.68 63.75
CA VAL A 42 -6.10 -21.79 63.84
C VAL A 42 -5.41 -20.45 63.58
N ASN A 43 -6.07 -19.51 62.90
CA ASN A 43 -5.52 -18.16 62.67
C ASN A 43 -6.65 -17.13 62.68
N THR A 44 -6.75 -16.37 63.78
CA THR A 44 -7.80 -15.37 64.02
C THR A 44 -7.77 -14.17 63.07
N ASN A 45 -6.72 -14.04 62.25
CA ASN A 45 -6.67 -13.03 61.19
C ASN A 45 -7.38 -13.48 59.90
N PHE A 46 -7.67 -14.76 59.75
CA PHE A 46 -8.32 -15.30 58.55
C PHE A 46 -9.83 -15.33 58.75
N GLY A 47 -10.59 -14.72 57.84
CA GLY A 47 -12.05 -14.71 57.93
C GLY A 47 -12.70 -13.55 57.20
N LEU A 48 -14.02 -13.43 57.36
CA LEU A 48 -14.82 -12.31 56.86
C LEU A 48 -14.92 -11.22 57.94
N TYR A 49 -14.36 -10.06 57.65
CA TYR A 49 -14.24 -8.90 58.54
C TYR A 49 -15.10 -7.73 58.07
N PHE A 50 -15.77 -7.05 59.00
CA PHE A 50 -16.64 -5.90 58.75
C PHE A 50 -15.90 -4.64 59.16
N ASN A 51 -15.21 -4.01 58.20
CA ASN A 51 -14.42 -2.80 58.43
C ASN A 51 -15.34 -1.58 58.43
N ALA A 52 -15.62 -1.04 59.62
CA ALA A 52 -16.51 0.10 59.78
C ALA A 52 -15.86 1.40 59.28
N THR A 53 -14.53 1.50 59.40
CA THR A 53 -13.77 2.69 58.96
C THR A 53 -13.95 2.95 57.47
N ASN A 54 -13.93 1.91 56.64
CA ASN A 54 -14.04 2.03 55.19
C ASN A 54 -15.39 1.52 54.64
N SER A 55 -16.32 1.12 55.51
CA SER A 55 -17.59 0.49 55.14
C SER A 55 -17.43 -0.70 54.17
N ARG A 56 -16.54 -1.65 54.49
CA ARG A 56 -16.22 -2.81 53.62
C ARG A 56 -16.44 -4.15 54.29
N TYR A 57 -16.86 -5.11 53.48
CA TYR A 57 -16.72 -6.54 53.78
C TYR A 57 -15.37 -7.00 53.26
N GLU A 58 -14.50 -7.54 54.12
CA GLU A 58 -13.13 -7.92 53.77
C GLU A 58 -12.88 -9.39 54.08
N PHE A 59 -12.47 -10.19 53.10
CA PHE A 59 -11.78 -11.45 53.37
C PHE A 59 -10.31 -11.17 53.66
N LYS A 60 -9.82 -11.59 54.82
CA LYS A 60 -8.44 -11.37 55.25
C LYS A 60 -7.62 -12.66 55.21
N ASN A 61 -6.33 -12.54 54.91
CA ASN A 61 -5.36 -13.64 54.98
C ASN A 61 -4.79 -13.80 56.41
N GLY A 62 -3.90 -14.78 56.59
CA GLY A 62 -3.29 -15.07 57.90
C GLY A 62 -2.43 -13.94 58.50
N SER A 63 -2.08 -12.92 57.71
CA SER A 63 -1.37 -11.71 58.14
C SER A 63 -2.32 -10.53 58.40
N GLY A 64 -3.63 -10.74 58.35
CA GLY A 64 -4.65 -9.70 58.55
C GLY A 64 -4.82 -8.75 57.37
N GLN A 65 -4.18 -9.03 56.23
CA GLN A 65 -4.30 -8.22 55.04
C GLN A 65 -5.53 -8.65 54.24
N ARG A 66 -6.28 -7.68 53.69
CA ARG A 66 -7.38 -7.98 52.77
C ARG A 66 -6.87 -8.69 51.50
N VAL A 67 -7.58 -9.72 51.08
CA VAL A 67 -7.40 -10.42 49.80
C VAL A 67 -8.58 -10.22 48.85
N TRP A 68 -9.77 -10.02 49.40
CA TRP A 68 -10.96 -9.57 48.68
C TRP A 68 -11.69 -8.59 49.56
N SER A 69 -12.27 -7.54 48.97
CA SER A 69 -13.18 -6.68 49.70
C SER A 69 -14.25 -6.11 48.79
N THR A 70 -15.46 -5.95 49.31
CA THR A 70 -16.54 -5.20 48.64
C THR A 70 -16.97 -4.05 49.53
N HIS A 71 -17.03 -2.85 48.97
CA HIS A 71 -17.61 -1.69 49.67
C HIS A 71 -19.12 -1.86 49.78
N ALA A 72 -19.66 -1.79 50.99
CA ALA A 72 -21.05 -2.13 51.28
C ALA A 72 -22.05 -1.24 50.52
N THR A 73 -21.69 0.04 50.32
CA THR A 73 -22.55 1.01 49.62
C THR A 73 -22.36 1.04 48.10
N THR A 74 -21.12 1.06 47.60
CA THR A 74 -20.86 1.24 46.16
C THR A 74 -20.79 -0.08 45.39
N GLY A 75 -20.57 -1.20 46.08
CA GLY A 75 -20.29 -2.49 45.45
C GLY A 75 -18.87 -2.60 44.88
N ASP A 76 -18.02 -1.57 45.07
CA ASP A 76 -16.66 -1.59 44.56
C ASP A 76 -15.90 -2.77 45.15
N THR A 77 -15.50 -3.66 44.26
CA THR A 77 -14.77 -4.87 44.62
C THR A 77 -13.29 -4.66 44.38
N TRP A 78 -12.48 -5.07 45.34
CA TRP A 78 -11.03 -5.08 45.23
C TRP A 78 -10.52 -6.48 45.55
N ILE A 79 -9.59 -6.96 44.73
CA ILE A 79 -9.01 -8.30 44.84
C ILE A 79 -7.49 -8.16 44.83
N ARG A 80 -6.82 -8.89 45.72
CA ARG A 80 -5.36 -9.06 45.69
C ARG A 80 -5.05 -10.44 45.11
N GLY A 81 -4.40 -10.46 43.95
CA GLY A 81 -3.99 -11.68 43.26
C GLY A 81 -4.70 -11.85 41.92
N ASN A 82 -4.69 -13.07 41.42
CA ASN A 82 -5.28 -13.41 40.12
C ASN A 82 -6.81 -13.48 40.23
N ILE A 83 -7.49 -13.09 39.16
CA ILE A 83 -8.92 -13.36 38.96
C ILE A 83 -8.98 -14.49 37.93
N GLU A 84 -9.46 -15.66 38.34
CA GLU A 84 -9.61 -16.86 37.49
C GLU A 84 -11.10 -17.16 37.30
N PRO A 85 -11.82 -16.41 36.43
CA PRO A 85 -13.23 -16.67 36.21
C PRO A 85 -13.38 -18.03 35.51
N GLN A 86 -14.31 -18.87 35.99
CA GLN A 86 -14.67 -20.12 35.29
C GLN A 86 -15.53 -19.88 34.03
N GLY A 87 -15.73 -18.63 33.63
CA GLY A 87 -16.52 -18.21 32.47
C GLY A 87 -16.06 -16.85 31.92
N ALA A 88 -16.85 -16.26 31.03
CA ALA A 88 -16.53 -14.97 30.44
C ALA A 88 -16.61 -13.84 31.48
N LEU A 89 -15.61 -12.96 31.49
CA LEU A 89 -15.70 -11.67 32.18
C LEU A 89 -16.56 -10.74 31.33
N GLN A 90 -17.78 -10.44 31.79
CA GLN A 90 -18.69 -9.55 31.08
C GLN A 90 -18.42 -8.10 31.43
N VAL A 91 -18.27 -7.27 30.40
CA VAL A 91 -18.13 -5.81 30.52
C VAL A 91 -19.42 -5.18 30.03
N GLY A 92 -20.01 -4.30 30.84
CA GLY A 92 -21.24 -3.60 30.47
C GLY A 92 -21.06 -2.67 29.27
N ALA A 93 -22.17 -2.28 28.64
CA ALA A 93 -22.17 -1.32 27.54
C ALA A 93 -21.56 0.03 27.95
N ASN A 94 -20.68 0.58 27.10
CA ASN A 94 -20.01 1.87 27.32
C ASN A 94 -19.21 1.91 28.62
N LYS A 95 -18.43 0.84 28.87
CA LYS A 95 -17.56 0.70 30.05
C LYS A 95 -16.14 0.32 29.65
N TYR A 96 -15.21 0.63 30.55
CA TYR A 96 -13.85 0.15 30.46
C TYR A 96 -13.76 -1.28 30.96
N ALA A 97 -13.08 -2.14 30.21
CA ALA A 97 -12.60 -3.43 30.70
C ALA A 97 -11.35 -3.25 31.57
N PHE A 98 -10.46 -2.36 31.11
CA PHE A 98 -9.27 -1.93 31.85
C PHE A 98 -9.22 -0.41 31.77
N GLN A 99 -9.12 0.25 32.92
CA GLN A 99 -9.07 1.71 33.03
C GLN A 99 -7.82 2.12 33.80
N TYR A 100 -7.13 3.13 33.31
CA TYR A 100 -5.97 3.68 34.01
C TYR A 100 -6.43 4.51 35.22
N SER A 101 -5.82 4.26 36.39
CA SER A 101 -6.27 4.85 37.66
C SER A 101 -5.97 6.35 37.79
N VAL A 102 -4.95 6.87 37.11
CA VAL A 102 -4.57 8.29 37.20
C VAL A 102 -5.37 9.15 36.22
N ASN A 103 -5.69 8.61 35.04
CA ASN A 103 -6.59 9.27 34.09
C ASN A 103 -7.57 8.24 33.53
N THR A 104 -8.81 8.38 33.97
CA THR A 104 -9.92 7.46 33.70
C THR A 104 -10.36 7.43 32.24
N ASN A 105 -9.85 8.33 31.38
CA ASN A 105 -10.12 8.28 29.96
C ASN A 105 -9.24 7.26 29.21
N TYR A 106 -8.07 6.91 29.76
CA TYR A 106 -7.20 5.88 29.18
C TYR A 106 -7.67 4.47 29.54
N GLY A 107 -7.60 3.57 28.56
CA GLY A 107 -7.88 2.16 28.78
C GLY A 107 -8.49 1.48 27.56
N LEU A 108 -8.90 0.23 27.76
CA LEU A 108 -9.69 -0.55 26.80
C LEU A 108 -11.17 -0.33 27.10
N PHE A 109 -11.87 0.32 26.18
CA PHE A 109 -13.28 0.70 26.27
C PHE A 109 -14.16 -0.08 25.31
N PHE A 110 -15.32 -0.53 25.79
CA PHE A 110 -16.31 -1.27 25.03
C PHE A 110 -17.43 -0.30 24.62
N ASN A 111 -17.32 0.24 23.41
CA ASN A 111 -18.29 1.21 22.88
C ASN A 111 -19.45 0.47 22.23
N ALA A 112 -20.59 0.48 22.90
CA ALA A 112 -21.80 -0.20 22.43
C ALA A 112 -22.53 0.60 21.34
N THR A 113 -22.34 1.92 21.30
CA THR A 113 -22.96 2.79 20.29
C THR A 113 -22.39 2.50 18.90
N ASP A 114 -21.06 2.37 18.82
CA ASP A 114 -20.36 2.13 17.56
C ASP A 114 -19.98 0.65 17.37
N THR A 115 -20.32 -0.23 18.31
CA THR A 115 -19.91 -1.65 18.32
C THR A 115 -18.40 -1.84 18.16
N ARG A 116 -17.58 -1.20 19.00
CA ARG A 116 -16.10 -1.24 18.91
C ARG A 116 -15.40 -1.55 20.24
N TYR A 117 -14.22 -2.14 20.13
CA TYR A 117 -13.23 -2.25 21.20
C TYR A 117 -12.15 -1.19 20.98
N GLU A 118 -12.01 -0.23 21.90
CA GLU A 118 -11.23 0.99 21.68
C GLU A 118 -10.12 1.14 22.73
N PHE A 119 -8.89 1.43 22.30
CA PHE A 119 -7.90 2.08 23.16
C PHE A 119 -8.05 3.60 23.03
N ARG A 120 -8.16 4.30 24.15
CA ARG A 120 -8.50 5.73 24.21
C ARG A 120 -7.38 6.62 24.72
N THR A 121 -7.41 7.91 24.34
CA THR A 121 -6.52 8.98 24.83
C THR A 121 -6.99 9.58 26.16
N SER A 122 -6.24 10.58 26.65
CA SER A 122 -6.63 11.43 27.77
C SER A 122 -7.91 12.26 27.54
N SER A 123 -8.32 12.49 26.29
CA SER A 123 -9.58 13.17 25.96
C SER A 123 -10.74 12.20 25.72
N GLY A 124 -10.50 10.88 25.82
CA GLY A 124 -11.50 9.85 25.57
C GLY A 124 -11.70 9.53 24.08
N ALA A 125 -10.92 10.12 23.18
CA ALA A 125 -10.94 9.78 21.76
C ALA A 125 -10.22 8.45 21.50
N PRO A 126 -10.66 7.61 20.55
CA PRO A 126 -9.98 6.37 20.23
C PRO A 126 -8.69 6.63 19.43
N VAL A 127 -7.59 5.94 19.77
CA VAL A 127 -6.32 5.91 18.99
C VAL A 127 -6.11 4.60 18.26
N TRP A 128 -6.75 3.55 18.74
CA TRP A 128 -6.78 2.25 18.08
C TRP A 128 -8.11 1.60 18.38
N TYR A 129 -8.77 1.01 17.39
CA TYR A 129 -9.95 0.21 17.63
C TYR A 129 -10.12 -0.92 16.64
N VAL A 130 -10.91 -1.91 17.05
CA VAL A 130 -11.46 -2.95 16.18
C VAL A 130 -12.98 -2.87 16.24
N HIS A 131 -13.63 -2.77 15.08
CA HIS A 131 -15.08 -2.86 15.00
C HIS A 131 -15.52 -4.33 15.17
N ALA A 132 -16.36 -4.59 16.17
CA ALA A 132 -16.66 -5.94 16.64
C ALA A 132 -17.40 -6.80 15.61
N ASN A 133 -18.16 -6.18 14.70
CA ASN A 133 -18.93 -6.89 13.68
C ASN A 133 -18.17 -7.09 12.36
N THR A 134 -17.25 -6.17 12.01
CA THR A 134 -16.58 -6.16 10.69
C THR A 134 -15.11 -6.55 10.78
N GLY A 135 -14.49 -6.44 11.96
CA GLY A 135 -13.05 -6.63 12.12
C GLY A 135 -12.21 -5.44 11.68
N ASP A 136 -12.83 -4.32 11.26
CA ASP A 136 -12.11 -3.15 10.78
C ASP A 136 -11.22 -2.58 11.87
N VAL A 137 -9.93 -2.45 11.54
CA VAL A 137 -8.90 -1.90 12.42
C VAL A 137 -8.61 -0.47 12.00
N VAL A 138 -8.67 0.46 12.95
CA VAL A 138 -8.24 1.84 12.74
C VAL A 138 -7.19 2.20 13.77
N ALA A 139 -6.10 2.82 13.33
CA ALA A 139 -5.01 3.31 14.16
C ALA A 139 -4.69 4.78 13.80
N SER A 140 -4.48 5.63 14.80
CA SER A 140 -4.05 7.03 14.61
C SER A 140 -2.53 7.18 14.45
N GLY A 141 -1.78 6.08 14.51
CA GLY A 141 -0.34 6.02 14.25
C GLY A 141 -0.01 4.86 13.31
N ASP A 142 1.28 4.62 13.11
CA ASP A 142 1.75 3.60 12.16
C ASP A 142 1.39 2.18 12.61
N ILE A 143 1.06 1.32 11.64
CA ILE A 143 0.89 -0.12 11.85
C ILE A 143 2.16 -0.81 11.36
N GLN A 144 3.00 -1.26 12.29
CA GLN A 144 4.14 -2.11 11.96
C GLN A 144 3.71 -3.59 11.92
N ALA A 145 3.63 -4.16 10.72
CA ALA A 145 3.46 -5.61 10.55
C ALA A 145 4.83 -6.30 10.56
N LEU A 146 5.12 -7.11 11.58
CA LEU A 146 6.36 -7.88 11.70
C LEU A 146 6.35 -9.20 10.88
N GLY A 147 5.39 -9.35 9.97
CA GLY A 147 5.18 -10.52 9.12
C GLY A 147 4.40 -10.16 7.85
N SER A 148 3.95 -11.18 7.10
CA SER A 148 3.17 -10.95 5.88
C SER A 148 1.79 -10.38 6.20
N LEU A 149 1.46 -9.22 5.62
CA LEU A 149 0.12 -8.66 5.65
C LEU A 149 -0.71 -9.31 4.52
N THR A 150 -1.26 -10.49 4.76
CA THR A 150 -2.22 -11.14 3.85
C THR A 150 -3.63 -10.60 4.10
N GLY A 151 -3.98 -9.50 3.44
CA GLY A 151 -5.35 -8.98 3.41
C GLY A 151 -6.09 -9.49 2.16
N ASN A 152 -7.23 -10.17 2.34
CA ASN A 152 -8.22 -10.32 1.28
C ASN A 152 -9.02 -9.01 1.24
N GLY A 153 -8.53 -8.01 0.51
CA GLY A 153 -9.19 -6.71 0.44
C GLY A 153 -10.59 -6.87 -0.18
N ASP A 154 -11.63 -6.51 0.58
CA ASP A 154 -12.96 -6.32 0.01
C ASP A 154 -12.93 -5.04 -0.84
N CYS A 155 -12.75 -5.22 -2.14
CA CYS A 155 -12.53 -4.16 -3.12
C CYS A 155 -13.81 -3.39 -3.50
N SER A 156 -14.85 -3.43 -2.65
CA SER A 156 -16.18 -2.92 -2.99
C SER A 156 -16.44 -1.45 -2.66
N SER A 157 -15.63 -0.75 -1.84
CA SER A 157 -16.00 0.63 -1.47
C SER A 157 -14.95 1.60 -0.89
N GLY A 158 -13.64 1.34 -0.93
CA GLY A 158 -12.69 2.29 -0.33
C GLY A 158 -11.28 2.24 -0.88
N SER A 159 -10.69 3.41 -1.05
CA SER A 159 -9.28 3.66 -1.40
C SER A 159 -8.33 3.00 -0.39
N ALA A 160 -8.03 1.73 -0.56
CA ALA A 160 -7.00 1.05 0.22
C ALA A 160 -5.65 1.24 -0.46
N GLY A 161 -4.66 1.77 0.27
CA GLY A 161 -3.29 1.97 -0.22
C GLY A 161 -2.50 0.68 -0.48
N VAL A 162 -3.06 -0.49 -0.16
CA VAL A 162 -2.48 -1.81 -0.46
C VAL A 162 -3.63 -2.78 -0.77
N THR A 163 -3.80 -3.17 -2.03
CA THR A 163 -4.79 -4.20 -2.43
C THR A 163 -4.17 -5.59 -2.39
N GLY A 164 -4.91 -6.56 -1.89
CA GLY A 164 -4.52 -7.99 -1.89
C GLY A 164 -4.58 -8.64 -3.28
N LEU A 165 -4.05 -9.86 -3.36
CA LEU A 165 -4.10 -10.73 -4.54
C LEU A 165 -5.57 -10.95 -4.99
N ASN A 166 -5.85 -10.79 -6.30
CA ASN A 166 -7.15 -11.01 -6.99
C ASN A 166 -8.17 -9.86 -7.01
N CYS A 167 -7.79 -8.62 -6.69
CA CYS A 167 -8.62 -7.47 -7.08
C CYS A 167 -8.33 -7.10 -8.55
N LEU A 168 -9.31 -7.35 -9.42
CA LEU A 168 -9.15 -7.27 -10.88
C LEU A 168 -9.26 -5.85 -11.46
N ASP A 169 -9.52 -4.83 -10.65
CA ASP A 169 -9.55 -3.42 -11.06
C ASP A 169 -8.57 -2.61 -10.22
N ALA A 170 -7.28 -2.86 -10.41
CA ALA A 170 -6.22 -2.07 -9.79
C ALA A 170 -6.06 -0.72 -10.51
N SER A 171 -6.80 0.29 -10.05
CA SER A 171 -6.28 1.67 -10.07
C SER A 171 -5.24 1.90 -8.96
N GLY A 172 -5.00 0.89 -8.12
CA GLY A 172 -4.03 0.90 -7.03
C GLY A 172 -2.63 0.57 -7.53
N TYR A 173 -1.86 1.61 -7.82
CA TYR A 173 -0.42 1.50 -7.92
C TYR A 173 0.15 1.10 -6.55
N LEU A 174 1.21 0.29 -6.54
CA LEU A 174 2.18 0.28 -5.44
C LEU A 174 2.96 1.61 -5.55
N GLY A 175 2.30 2.71 -5.26
CA GLY A 175 2.80 4.05 -5.55
C GLY A 175 2.27 5.03 -4.52
N VAL A 176 3.16 5.88 -4.03
CA VAL A 176 2.81 7.03 -3.20
C VAL A 176 1.98 7.97 -4.08
N GLN A 177 0.65 7.91 -4.01
CA GLN A 177 -0.20 8.86 -4.71
C GLN A 177 -0.25 10.14 -3.87
N GLY A 178 0.48 11.17 -4.31
CA GLY A 178 0.32 12.52 -3.79
C GLY A 178 -1.11 13.03 -4.04
N ALA A 179 -1.50 14.11 -3.35
CA ALA A 179 -2.87 14.67 -3.43
C ALA A 179 -3.30 15.16 -4.83
N ASN A 180 -2.37 15.22 -5.78
CA ASN A 180 -2.59 15.65 -7.16
C ASN A 180 -1.94 14.63 -8.12
N ASP A 181 -2.48 14.49 -9.32
CA ASP A 181 -1.94 13.64 -10.40
C ASP A 181 -0.43 13.85 -10.57
N PHE A 182 0.36 12.82 -10.27
CA PHE A 182 1.82 12.78 -10.47
C PHE A 182 2.60 14.01 -9.96
N ALA A 183 2.31 14.49 -8.75
CA ALA A 183 3.29 15.32 -8.05
C ALA A 183 4.52 14.45 -7.75
N GLY A 184 5.56 14.59 -8.57
CA GLY A 184 6.83 13.89 -8.46
C GLY A 184 7.34 13.92 -7.03
N GLU A 185 7.27 12.76 -6.37
CA GLU A 185 8.12 12.48 -5.22
C GLU A 185 9.54 12.33 -5.76
N ASP A 186 10.34 13.40 -5.66
CA ASP A 186 11.77 13.43 -5.99
C ASP A 186 12.61 12.50 -5.05
N SER A 187 11.96 11.69 -4.22
CA SER A 187 12.55 11.01 -3.06
C SER A 187 12.39 9.49 -3.03
N LEU A 188 11.84 8.86 -4.08
CA LEU A 188 11.74 7.40 -4.14
C LEU A 188 13.13 6.76 -4.39
N ASP A 189 13.83 6.47 -3.29
CA ASP A 189 15.11 5.75 -3.28
C ASP A 189 14.87 4.27 -2.92
N ILE A 190 14.87 3.39 -3.94
CA ILE A 190 14.74 1.93 -3.77
C ILE A 190 16.14 1.31 -3.86
N PHE A 191 16.92 1.42 -2.78
CA PHE A 191 18.29 0.92 -2.76
C PHE A 191 18.33 -0.61 -2.92
N GLY A 192 18.90 -1.09 -4.03
CA GLY A 192 19.33 -2.48 -4.19
C GLY A 192 18.33 -3.47 -4.79
N ASP A 193 17.07 -3.08 -5.00
CA ASP A 193 16.06 -3.89 -5.69
C ASP A 193 15.49 -3.10 -6.88
N GLU A 194 15.97 -3.40 -8.08
CA GLU A 194 15.52 -2.80 -9.34
C GLU A 194 14.09 -3.25 -9.66
N ILE A 195 13.07 -2.47 -9.27
CA ILE A 195 11.71 -2.68 -9.76
C ILE A 195 11.69 -2.29 -11.25
N GLY A 196 11.81 -3.28 -12.13
CA GLY A 196 11.92 -3.11 -13.58
C GLY A 196 10.71 -2.54 -14.29
N VAL A 197 9.54 -2.35 -13.66
CA VAL A 197 8.37 -1.70 -14.29
C VAL A 197 7.43 -1.10 -13.23
N LEU A 198 7.26 0.22 -13.24
CA LEU A 198 6.18 0.92 -12.53
C LEU A 198 5.03 1.17 -13.52
N GLY A 199 4.02 0.30 -13.47
CA GLY A 199 2.68 0.50 -14.04
C GLY A 199 2.51 0.29 -15.55
N ILE A 200 1.62 -0.64 -15.93
CA ILE A 200 0.91 -0.64 -17.21
C ILE A 200 -0.56 -0.37 -16.83
N SER A 201 -1.06 0.83 -17.13
CA SER A 201 -2.50 1.11 -17.02
C SER A 201 -3.25 0.25 -18.04
N THR A 202 -4.28 -0.47 -17.63
CA THR A 202 -5.18 -1.22 -18.53
C THR A 202 -6.51 -0.51 -18.74
N GLY A 203 -6.52 0.82 -18.63
CA GLY A 203 -7.74 1.61 -18.70
C GLY A 203 -8.59 1.35 -19.96
N THR A 204 -9.90 1.53 -19.82
CA THR A 204 -10.94 1.21 -20.82
C THR A 204 -11.46 2.43 -21.58
N THR A 205 -10.90 3.61 -21.33
CA THR A 205 -11.31 4.88 -21.92
C THR A 205 -10.27 5.37 -22.94
N THR A 206 -10.69 6.27 -23.82
CA THR A 206 -9.81 6.88 -24.84
C THR A 206 -8.83 7.91 -24.28
N PHE A 207 -8.81 8.13 -22.95
CA PHE A 207 -7.94 9.08 -22.26
C PHE A 207 -6.89 8.41 -21.37
N ASP A 208 -6.82 7.07 -21.41
CA ASP A 208 -5.88 6.34 -20.56
C ASP A 208 -4.47 6.38 -21.16
N ASN A 209 -3.50 6.82 -20.34
CA ASN A 209 -2.10 6.88 -20.73
C ASN A 209 -1.46 5.50 -20.54
N TYR A 210 -1.09 4.85 -21.64
CA TYR A 210 -0.27 3.64 -21.65
C TYR A 210 1.20 4.04 -21.73
N GLY A 211 1.95 3.93 -20.64
CA GLY A 211 3.38 4.21 -20.65
C GLY A 211 4.11 3.53 -19.50
N VAL A 212 5.24 2.92 -19.81
CA VAL A 212 6.24 2.48 -18.82
C VAL A 212 7.11 3.70 -18.55
N LEU A 213 7.10 4.23 -17.32
CA LEU A 213 8.03 5.25 -16.89
C LEU A 213 9.08 4.60 -15.97
N GLY A 214 10.22 4.25 -16.55
CA GLY A 214 11.36 3.70 -15.81
C GLY A 214 12.51 4.69 -15.77
N PHE A 215 12.91 5.10 -14.57
CA PHE A 215 14.18 5.81 -14.37
C PHE A 215 15.25 4.79 -13.99
N SER A 216 16.31 4.73 -14.79
CA SER A 216 17.57 4.09 -14.37
C SER A 216 18.72 5.05 -14.59
N ASN A 217 19.81 4.80 -13.89
CA ASN A 217 21.04 5.59 -13.90
C ASN A 217 21.73 5.59 -15.28
N GLY A 218 21.28 4.72 -16.21
CA GLY A 218 21.89 4.51 -17.52
C GLY A 218 20.95 4.58 -18.72
N VAL A 219 19.66 4.21 -18.56
CA VAL A 219 18.65 4.22 -19.62
C VAL A 219 17.29 4.66 -19.07
N GLY A 220 16.75 5.76 -19.58
CA GLY A 220 15.35 6.14 -19.38
C GLY A 220 14.52 5.62 -20.55
N VAL A 221 13.45 4.87 -20.27
CA VAL A 221 12.46 4.49 -21.29
C VAL A 221 11.18 5.25 -20.99
N GLY A 222 10.73 6.07 -21.94
CA GLY A 222 9.41 6.69 -21.96
C GLY A 222 8.73 6.42 -23.29
N ALA A 223 7.63 5.68 -23.30
CA ALA A 223 6.80 5.50 -24.48
C ALA A 223 5.42 6.13 -24.25
N TRP A 224 5.04 7.05 -25.13
CA TRP A 224 3.82 7.84 -25.07
C TRP A 224 3.07 7.61 -26.38
N HIS A 225 1.78 7.31 -26.30
CA HIS A 225 0.89 7.18 -27.45
C HIS A 225 -0.21 8.24 -27.36
N GLU A 226 -0.28 9.13 -28.35
CA GLU A 226 -1.37 10.10 -28.52
C GLU A 226 -2.01 9.90 -29.89
N THR A 227 -3.29 10.29 -30.04
CA THR A 227 -4.03 10.16 -31.31
C THR A 227 -3.41 10.93 -32.49
N SER A 228 -2.48 11.84 -32.21
CA SER A 228 -1.70 12.63 -33.19
C SER A 228 -0.23 12.23 -33.31
N GLY A 229 0.23 11.20 -32.59
CA GLY A 229 1.62 10.73 -32.70
C GLY A 229 2.08 9.88 -31.52
N ASN A 230 3.03 8.99 -31.81
CA ASN A 230 3.68 8.16 -30.79
C ASN A 230 5.10 8.71 -30.56
N ARG A 231 5.47 8.91 -29.29
CA ARG A 231 6.81 9.33 -28.89
C ARG A 231 7.45 8.22 -28.07
N VAL A 232 8.64 7.82 -28.46
CA VAL A 232 9.46 6.85 -27.72
C VAL A 232 10.80 7.53 -27.43
N ASP A 233 11.01 7.89 -26.16
CA ASP A 233 12.27 8.40 -25.64
C ASP A 233 13.06 7.22 -25.03
N LEU A 234 14.17 6.85 -25.66
CA LEU A 234 15.08 5.78 -25.19
C LEU A 234 16.44 6.38 -24.86
N ALA A 235 16.50 7.33 -23.94
CA ALA A 235 17.71 8.10 -23.72
C ALA A 235 18.70 7.38 -22.80
N THR A 236 19.95 7.29 -23.25
CA THR A 236 21.14 7.19 -22.40
C THR A 236 21.73 8.59 -22.21
N SER A 237 22.80 8.73 -21.41
CA SER A 237 23.54 10.00 -21.30
C SER A 237 24.22 10.47 -22.59
N THR A 238 24.27 9.61 -23.63
CA THR A 238 25.05 9.86 -24.86
C THR A 238 24.20 9.78 -26.13
N ASN A 239 23.29 8.80 -26.22
CA ASN A 239 22.45 8.55 -27.40
C ASN A 239 20.96 8.54 -27.01
N ALA A 240 20.12 9.13 -27.87
CA ALA A 240 18.66 9.14 -27.69
C ALA A 240 17.97 7.84 -28.11
N ILE A 241 18.61 7.05 -28.98
CA ILE A 241 18.22 5.69 -29.41
C ILE A 241 19.51 4.93 -29.74
N ASP A 242 19.72 3.76 -29.13
CA ASP A 242 20.79 2.82 -29.50
C ASP A 242 20.17 1.49 -29.94
N ALA A 243 20.11 1.27 -31.25
CA ALA A 243 19.58 0.05 -31.85
C ALA A 243 20.74 -0.83 -32.30
N THR A 244 21.01 -1.92 -31.58
CA THR A 244 22.11 -2.87 -31.88
C THR A 244 21.75 -3.91 -32.95
N GLY A 245 20.52 -3.87 -33.47
CA GLY A 245 20.01 -4.76 -34.51
C GLY A 245 19.46 -4.03 -35.73
N ASN A 246 18.78 -4.76 -36.61
CA ASN A 246 18.12 -4.17 -37.78
C ASN A 246 17.02 -3.21 -37.35
N SER A 247 17.06 -1.97 -37.85
CA SER A 247 15.97 -1.00 -37.72
C SER A 247 15.21 -0.91 -39.03
N SER A 248 13.89 -1.10 -38.99
CA SER A 248 13.00 -0.91 -40.14
C SER A 248 12.15 0.32 -39.89
N LEU A 249 12.22 1.29 -40.80
CA LEU A 249 11.46 2.53 -40.76
C LEU A 249 10.53 2.55 -41.97
N ASP A 250 9.22 2.42 -41.74
CA ASP A 250 8.19 2.41 -42.80
C ASP A 250 7.69 3.84 -43.08
N GLY A 251 8.61 4.71 -43.50
CA GLY A 251 8.35 6.12 -43.77
C GLY A 251 9.60 6.94 -44.02
N ASP A 252 9.43 8.26 -44.10
CA ASP A 252 10.53 9.19 -44.32
C ASP A 252 11.41 9.33 -43.07
N VAL A 253 12.73 9.41 -43.28
CA VAL A 253 13.70 9.70 -42.22
C VAL A 253 14.13 11.16 -42.30
N TYR A 254 13.71 11.97 -41.34
CA TYR A 254 14.11 13.37 -41.25
C TYR A 254 15.30 13.56 -40.30
N ILE A 255 16.38 14.16 -40.79
CA ILE A 255 17.63 14.34 -40.03
C ILE A 255 18.02 15.82 -40.07
N SER A 256 17.86 16.51 -38.95
CA SER A 256 18.28 17.91 -38.79
C SER A 256 19.79 18.05 -38.56
N GLY A 257 20.39 17.06 -37.90
CA GLY A 257 21.82 16.92 -37.64
C GLY A 257 22.61 16.41 -38.83
N ASN A 258 23.69 15.66 -38.55
CA ASN A 258 24.48 14.95 -39.55
C ASN A 258 24.14 13.46 -39.50
N LEU A 259 23.94 12.83 -40.66
CA LEU A 259 23.78 11.38 -40.79
C LEU A 259 25.15 10.71 -40.96
N GLY A 260 25.56 9.92 -39.97
CA GLY A 260 26.71 9.03 -40.06
C GLY A 260 26.29 7.61 -40.42
N VAL A 261 26.90 7.01 -41.46
CA VAL A 261 26.76 5.58 -41.79
C VAL A 261 28.14 4.94 -41.71
N GLY A 262 28.35 4.08 -40.71
CA GLY A 262 29.64 3.46 -40.44
C GLY A 262 30.67 4.36 -39.75
N VAL A 263 30.26 5.53 -39.25
CA VAL A 263 31.11 6.53 -38.57
C VAL A 263 30.40 7.07 -37.32
N SER A 264 31.13 7.23 -36.21
CA SER A 264 30.60 7.71 -34.93
C SER A 264 30.68 9.22 -34.73
N SER A 265 31.32 9.95 -35.65
CA SER A 265 31.48 11.41 -35.59
C SER A 265 31.42 12.02 -37.00
N PRO A 266 30.23 12.10 -37.62
CA PRO A 266 30.08 12.61 -38.97
C PRO A 266 30.39 14.12 -39.07
N THR A 267 31.30 14.50 -39.98
CA THR A 267 31.73 15.88 -40.23
C THR A 267 30.91 16.59 -41.30
N GLU A 268 30.17 15.83 -42.12
CA GLU A 268 29.28 16.33 -43.17
C GLU A 268 27.82 15.95 -42.89
N LYS A 269 26.87 16.58 -43.61
CA LYS A 269 25.43 16.31 -43.47
C LYS A 269 25.07 14.84 -43.72
N VAL A 270 25.76 14.19 -44.65
CA VAL A 270 25.71 12.75 -44.86
C VAL A 270 27.16 12.29 -45.01
N HIS A 271 27.66 11.50 -44.04
CA HIS A 271 29.02 10.95 -44.03
C HIS A 271 28.93 9.42 -43.98
N VAL A 272 29.37 8.78 -45.05
CA VAL A 272 29.39 7.31 -45.17
C VAL A 272 30.84 6.83 -45.23
N THR A 273 31.22 5.89 -44.35
CA THR A 273 32.55 5.26 -44.34
C THR A 273 32.46 3.74 -44.28
N GLY A 274 33.45 3.05 -44.87
CA GLY A 274 33.59 1.59 -44.72
C GLY A 274 32.63 0.75 -45.57
N GLY A 275 31.96 1.34 -46.56
CA GLY A 275 31.03 0.63 -47.44
C GLY A 275 30.67 1.41 -48.70
N ASN A 276 29.76 0.86 -49.50
CA ASN A 276 29.22 1.49 -50.70
C ASN A 276 27.84 2.11 -50.40
N ILE A 277 27.53 3.22 -51.06
CA ILE A 277 26.16 3.74 -51.14
C ILE A 277 25.53 3.17 -52.41
N GLN A 278 24.50 2.34 -52.25
CA GLN A 278 23.66 1.93 -53.37
C GLN A 278 22.48 2.90 -53.47
N LEU A 279 22.29 3.45 -54.66
CA LEU A 279 21.26 4.43 -54.96
C LEU A 279 20.46 3.93 -56.16
N ASP A 280 19.30 3.34 -55.90
CA ASP A 280 18.44 2.79 -56.95
C ASP A 280 17.35 3.80 -57.35
N GLY A 281 17.07 3.91 -58.65
CA GLY A 281 16.08 4.84 -59.20
C GLY A 281 16.65 6.22 -59.60
N TRP A 282 15.81 7.25 -59.54
CA TRP A 282 16.18 8.62 -59.89
C TRP A 282 16.81 9.33 -58.69
N ASN A 283 18.08 9.72 -58.82
CA ASN A 283 18.81 10.42 -57.77
C ASN A 283 18.95 11.90 -58.10
N TYR A 284 18.47 12.75 -57.20
CA TYR A 284 18.57 14.20 -57.32
C TYR A 284 19.64 14.72 -56.35
N PHE A 285 20.78 15.15 -56.90
CA PHE A 285 21.85 15.77 -56.14
C PHE A 285 21.84 17.28 -56.44
N ASP A 286 21.26 18.07 -55.53
CA ASP A 286 21.30 19.52 -55.61
C ASP A 286 22.29 20.09 -54.60
N GLY A 287 23.40 20.61 -55.13
CA GLY A 287 24.34 21.41 -54.36
C GLY A 287 23.77 22.79 -54.08
N ASN A 288 22.95 22.92 -53.03
CA ASN A 288 22.44 24.21 -52.59
C ASN A 288 23.57 25.05 -51.97
N ILE A 289 24.19 25.92 -52.77
CA ILE A 289 25.19 26.89 -52.32
C ILE A 289 24.54 28.28 -52.30
N THR A 290 24.31 28.80 -51.10
CA THR A 290 23.76 30.15 -50.85
C THR A 290 24.78 31.29 -51.06
N SER A 291 25.90 31.03 -51.75
CA SER A 291 26.91 32.04 -52.10
C SER A 291 26.94 32.31 -53.61
N SER A 292 27.34 33.52 -53.99
CA SER A 292 27.20 34.10 -55.33
C SER A 292 28.09 33.48 -56.43
N VAL A 293 28.64 32.27 -56.23
CA VAL A 293 29.38 31.53 -57.26
C VAL A 293 28.87 30.08 -57.26
N GLN A 294 27.86 29.82 -58.10
CA GLN A 294 27.07 28.59 -58.09
C GLN A 294 27.73 27.46 -58.86
N ASN A 295 28.69 26.76 -58.27
CA ASN A 295 29.21 25.54 -58.87
C ASN A 295 28.57 24.31 -58.23
N THR A 296 27.61 23.67 -58.90
CA THR A 296 26.93 22.44 -58.45
C THR A 296 27.18 21.30 -59.42
N GLY A 297 27.46 20.09 -58.95
CA GLY A 297 27.68 18.96 -59.85
C GLY A 297 28.11 17.64 -59.24
N PHE A 298 28.08 16.61 -60.07
CA PHE A 298 28.52 15.27 -59.78
C PHE A 298 30.03 15.15 -60.00
N ARG A 299 30.79 14.68 -59.00
CA ARG A 299 32.23 14.44 -59.12
C ARG A 299 32.52 12.95 -58.93
N VAL A 300 33.26 12.38 -59.87
CA VAL A 300 33.76 11.01 -59.86
C VAL A 300 35.22 11.02 -59.45
N TYR A 301 35.52 10.31 -58.36
CA TYR A 301 36.88 10.00 -57.93
C TYR A 301 37.15 8.51 -58.19
N ASN A 302 38.40 8.16 -58.50
CA ASN A 302 38.88 6.77 -58.52
C ASN A 302 40.26 6.75 -57.84
N GLN A 303 40.37 5.95 -56.76
CA GLN A 303 41.55 5.86 -55.89
C GLN A 303 42.04 7.23 -55.39
N GLY A 304 41.12 8.04 -54.85
CA GLY A 304 41.43 9.39 -54.33
C GLY A 304 41.79 10.44 -55.39
N THR A 305 41.89 10.06 -56.67
CA THR A 305 42.18 10.98 -57.77
C THR A 305 40.89 11.35 -58.48
N PHE A 306 40.59 12.65 -58.61
CA PHE A 306 39.48 13.14 -59.43
C PHE A 306 39.64 12.62 -60.87
N LYS A 307 38.63 11.92 -61.38
CA LYS A 307 38.63 11.36 -62.75
C LYS A 307 37.78 12.17 -63.70
N GLY A 308 36.75 12.79 -63.16
CA GLY A 308 35.93 13.72 -63.89
C GLY A 308 34.66 13.98 -63.15
N GLY A 309 33.85 14.85 -63.70
CA GLY A 309 32.62 15.25 -63.08
C GLY A 309 31.82 16.07 -64.06
N LEU A 310 30.56 16.19 -63.73
CA LEU A 310 29.59 16.93 -64.48
C LEU A 310 29.09 18.02 -63.56
N PHE A 311 29.48 19.27 -63.82
CA PHE A 311 29.07 20.38 -62.97
C PHE A 311 28.66 21.59 -63.76
N TYR A 312 27.67 22.30 -63.25
CA TYR A 312 27.30 23.62 -63.69
C TYR A 312 28.23 24.65 -63.04
N SER A 313 28.73 25.63 -63.81
CA SER A 313 29.44 26.80 -63.30
C SER A 313 28.51 28.01 -63.36
N GLY A 314 28.17 28.57 -62.21
CA GLY A 314 27.36 29.79 -62.13
C GLY A 314 28.12 31.04 -62.57
N THR A 315 29.45 30.98 -62.65
CA THR A 315 30.30 32.06 -63.16
C THR A 315 30.26 32.13 -64.68
N ASP A 316 30.25 30.96 -65.32
CA ASP A 316 30.31 30.83 -66.78
C ASP A 316 28.92 30.56 -67.39
N ASP A 317 27.90 30.38 -66.54
CA ASP A 317 26.54 29.94 -66.91
C ASP A 317 26.56 28.74 -67.88
N ALA A 318 27.42 27.77 -67.56
CA ALA A 318 27.71 26.67 -68.47
C ALA A 318 27.91 25.36 -67.72
N PHE A 319 27.58 24.27 -68.40
CA PHE A 319 27.76 22.93 -67.89
C PHE A 319 29.08 22.34 -68.39
N PHE A 320 29.91 21.94 -67.44
CA PHE A 320 31.23 21.42 -67.67
C PHE A 320 31.23 19.93 -67.41
N LEU A 321 31.61 19.17 -68.44
CA LEU A 321 32.15 17.84 -68.26
C LEU A 321 33.65 17.98 -68.00
N ALA A 322 34.03 18.07 -66.73
CA ALA A 322 35.42 18.14 -66.35
C ALA A 322 36.02 16.73 -66.29
N ARG A 323 37.26 16.60 -66.74
CA ARG A 323 38.12 15.44 -66.45
C ARG A 323 39.53 15.93 -66.17
N ASN A 324 40.31 15.12 -65.46
CA ASN A 324 41.69 15.46 -65.15
C ASN A 324 42.51 15.53 -66.46
N PHE A 325 43.16 16.67 -66.72
CA PHE A 325 43.64 17.11 -68.03
C PHE A 325 44.68 16.16 -68.66
N SER A 326 44.43 15.68 -69.90
CA SER A 326 45.43 15.23 -70.89
C SER A 326 44.86 14.83 -72.28
N VAL A 327 43.54 14.72 -72.47
CA VAL A 327 42.93 14.28 -73.75
C VAL A 327 41.62 15.08 -73.99
N PRO A 328 41.18 15.40 -75.24
CA PRO A 328 40.01 16.25 -75.53
C PRO A 328 38.68 15.78 -74.94
N ALA A 329 37.94 16.71 -74.33
CA ALA A 329 36.60 16.49 -73.80
C ALA A 329 35.64 16.03 -74.91
N LEU A 330 34.89 14.96 -74.63
CA LEU A 330 33.91 14.29 -75.50
C LEU A 330 34.49 13.32 -76.55
N ALA A 331 34.40 12.01 -76.27
CA ALA A 331 34.38 10.97 -77.28
C ALA A 331 32.94 10.48 -77.39
N ILE A 332 32.20 10.95 -78.40
CA ILE A 332 30.97 10.27 -78.83
C ILE A 332 31.46 9.13 -79.71
N ASP A 333 31.56 7.93 -79.16
CA ASP A 333 31.66 6.73 -79.99
C ASP A 333 30.25 6.39 -80.45
N GLN A 334 29.94 6.64 -81.73
CA GLN A 334 28.72 6.16 -82.34
C GLN A 334 28.97 4.74 -82.82
N ASN A 335 28.71 3.76 -81.96
CA ASN A 335 28.49 2.37 -82.35
C ASN A 335 27.30 1.79 -81.56
#